data_AF-A0A653AC09-F1
#
_entry.id   AF-A0A653AC09-F1
#
_cell.length_a   1.000
_cell.length_b   1.000
_cell.length_c   1.000
_cell.angle_alpha   90.00
_cell.angle_beta   90.00
_cell.angle_gamma   90.00
#
_symmetry.space_group_name_H-M   'P 1'
#
loop_
_entity.id
_entity.type
_entity.pdbx_description
1 polymer ?
#
loop_
_entity_poly.entity_id
_entity_poly.type
_entity_poly.pdbx_seq_one_letter_code
_entity_poly.pdbx_strand_id
1 'polypeptide(L)'
;MAVRSLPDGRWIVYWNERTPEGKTEYKRLYFGRGPSAEARARRKNEEMGFLSRRPEKEPEHSGPLFFELSKAYSESKPFNDNSLEQLKIRLSANILPFFGHLPVLEITEATADQYVKKRIADGVKFSTIARELTDVKAILPWSATRKIIPPNPLKDYKVKLFAASIETSNTK
;
A
#
# COMPACT_ATOMS: atom_id res chain seq x y z
N MET A 1 4.76 2.62 -24.19
CA MET A 1 4.81 3.72 -25.18
C MET A 1 6.17 3.67 -25.87
N ALA A 2 6.20 3.43 -27.18
CA ALA A 2 7.42 3.16 -27.94
C ALA A 2 7.70 4.18 -29.07
N VAL A 3 6.86 5.19 -29.31
CA VAL A 3 7.10 6.24 -30.33
C VAL A 3 7.63 7.52 -29.67
N ARG A 4 8.69 8.12 -30.22
CA ARG A 4 9.27 9.38 -29.72
C ARG A 4 9.79 10.26 -30.85
N SER A 5 9.66 11.58 -30.71
CA SER A 5 10.38 12.56 -31.52
C SER A 5 11.73 12.90 -30.86
N LEU A 6 12.79 12.88 -31.64
CA LEU A 6 14.11 13.32 -31.23
C LEU A 6 14.21 14.86 -31.33
N PRO A 7 15.14 15.50 -30.59
CA PRO A 7 15.37 16.95 -30.66
C PRO A 7 15.72 17.45 -32.07
N ASP A 8 16.20 16.55 -32.94
CA ASP A 8 16.51 16.80 -34.34
C ASP A 8 15.28 16.71 -35.28
N GLY A 9 14.08 16.52 -34.73
CA GLY A 9 12.81 16.40 -35.47
C GLY A 9 12.55 15.04 -36.11
N ARG A 10 13.40 14.02 -35.89
CA ARG A 10 13.18 12.66 -36.40
C ARG A 10 12.24 11.87 -35.51
N TRP A 11 11.36 11.09 -36.11
CA TRP A 11 10.49 10.16 -35.43
C TRP A 11 11.13 8.78 -35.33
N ILE A 12 11.09 8.21 -34.13
CA ILE A 12 11.61 6.88 -33.84
C ILE A 12 10.55 6.01 -33.17
N VAL A 13 10.66 4.70 -33.40
CA VAL A 13 10.05 3.66 -32.57
C VAL A 13 11.17 2.93 -31.84
N TYR A 14 11.06 2.77 -30.53
CA TYR A 14 12.06 2.07 -29.73
C TYR A 14 11.41 1.02 -28.82
N TRP A 15 12.10 -0.10 -28.63
CA TRP A 15 11.67 -1.15 -27.71
C TRP A 15 12.87 -1.86 -27.11
N ASN A 16 12.59 -2.56 -26.01
CA ASN A 16 13.54 -3.43 -25.34
C ASN A 16 13.25 -4.87 -25.77
N GLU A 17 14.24 -5.59 -26.26
CA GLU A 17 14.15 -7.00 -26.59
C GLU A 17 15.03 -7.79 -25.63
N ARG A 18 14.47 -8.85 -25.03
CA ARG A 18 15.24 -9.71 -24.12
C ARG A 18 15.91 -10.79 -24.95
N THR A 19 17.24 -10.83 -24.93
CA THR A 19 18.00 -11.86 -25.62
C THR A 19 17.84 -13.21 -24.90
N PRO A 20 18.08 -14.34 -25.58
CA PRO A 20 18.04 -15.67 -24.97
C PRO A 20 18.98 -15.82 -23.75
N GLU A 21 20.04 -15.01 -23.70
CA GLU A 21 21.02 -14.94 -22.60
C GLU A 21 20.54 -14.09 -21.40
N GLY A 22 19.30 -13.59 -21.44
CA GLY A 22 18.70 -12.83 -20.35
C GLY A 22 19.07 -11.35 -20.29
N LYS A 23 19.90 -10.84 -21.22
CA LYS A 23 20.24 -9.42 -21.33
C LYS A 23 19.13 -8.66 -22.05
N THR A 24 18.95 -7.39 -21.72
CA THR A 24 17.98 -6.51 -22.39
C THR A 24 18.72 -5.64 -23.40
N GLU A 25 18.41 -5.80 -24.69
CA GLU A 25 18.94 -4.96 -25.76
C GLU A 25 17.93 -3.89 -26.16
N TYR A 26 18.43 -2.67 -26.37
CA TYR A 26 17.63 -1.53 -26.76
C TYR A 26 17.65 -1.38 -28.29
N LYS A 27 16.50 -1.57 -28.95
CA LYS A 27 16.36 -1.42 -30.41
C LYS A 27 15.61 -0.15 -30.78
N ARG A 28 16.00 0.45 -31.90
CA ARG A 28 15.45 1.71 -32.45
C ARG A 28 15.22 1.57 -33.94
N LEU A 29 14.06 2.00 -34.43
CA LEU A 29 13.76 2.20 -35.84
C LEU A 29 13.51 3.68 -36.11
N TYR A 30 14.09 4.21 -37.17
CA TYR A 30 14.01 5.62 -37.55
C TYR A 30 13.09 5.79 -38.77
N PHE A 31 12.15 6.73 -38.70
CA PHE A 31 11.13 6.94 -39.74
C PHE A 31 11.29 8.28 -40.50
N GLY A 32 12.29 9.09 -40.14
CA GLY A 32 12.56 10.39 -40.74
C GLY A 32 11.84 11.55 -40.04
N ARG A 33 11.76 12.71 -40.70
CA ARG A 33 11.17 13.95 -40.16
C ARG A 33 9.76 14.21 -40.69
N GLY A 34 8.97 14.97 -39.94
CA GLY A 34 7.70 15.52 -40.38
C GLY A 34 6.46 14.61 -40.17
N PRO A 35 5.26 15.09 -40.55
CA PRO A 35 3.98 14.45 -40.22
C PRO A 35 3.81 13.05 -40.85
N SER A 36 4.37 12.82 -42.03
CA SER A 36 4.35 11.50 -42.68
C SER A 36 5.21 10.47 -41.93
N ALA A 37 6.32 10.92 -41.33
CA ALA A 37 7.19 10.05 -40.53
C ALA A 37 6.53 9.66 -39.20
N GLU A 38 5.79 10.58 -38.60
CA GLU A 38 4.98 10.34 -37.41
C GLU A 38 3.91 9.26 -37.68
N ALA A 39 3.15 9.39 -38.77
CA ALA A 39 2.12 8.43 -39.14
C ALA A 39 2.71 7.03 -39.36
N ARG A 40 3.88 6.93 -40.03
CA ARG A 40 4.59 5.65 -40.22
C ARG A 40 5.09 5.05 -38.90
N ALA A 41 5.63 5.87 -38.00
CA ALA A 41 6.11 5.42 -36.69
C ALA A 41 4.94 4.90 -35.83
N ARG A 42 3.79 5.60 -35.83
CA ARG A 42 2.58 5.18 -35.12
C ARG A 42 2.00 3.88 -35.67
N ARG A 43 1.84 3.78 -36.99
CA ARG A 43 1.38 2.55 -37.65
C ARG A 43 2.30 1.37 -37.33
N LYS A 44 3.63 1.58 -37.33
CA LYS A 44 4.56 0.50 -36.97
C LYS A 44 4.47 0.11 -35.49
N ASN A 45 4.29 1.09 -34.60
CA ASN A 45 4.07 0.82 -33.18
C ASN A 45 2.77 0.03 -32.92
N GLU A 46 1.71 0.31 -33.70
CA GLU A 46 0.47 -0.46 -33.68
C GLU A 46 0.66 -1.89 -34.20
N GLU A 47 1.35 -2.07 -35.34
CA GLU A 47 1.71 -3.39 -35.89
C GLU A 47 2.53 -4.23 -34.90
N MET A 48 3.42 -3.59 -34.13
CA MET A 48 4.28 -4.29 -33.16
C MET A 48 3.57 -4.60 -31.84
N GLY A 49 2.32 -4.14 -31.64
CA GLY A 49 1.50 -4.55 -30.49
C GLY A 49 1.99 -4.07 -29.12
N PHE A 50 2.93 -3.11 -29.03
CA PHE A 50 3.46 -2.57 -27.76
C PHE A 50 2.44 -1.74 -26.95
N LEU A 51 1.17 -1.75 -27.35
CA LEU A 51 0.04 -1.07 -26.71
C LEU A 51 -0.59 -1.86 -25.56
N SER A 52 -0.09 -3.06 -25.26
CA SER A 52 -0.44 -3.76 -24.02
C SER A 52 0.09 -2.95 -22.84
N ARG A 53 -0.69 -1.94 -22.42
CA ARG A 53 -0.57 -1.29 -21.12
C ARG A 53 -0.44 -2.43 -20.13
N ARG A 54 0.65 -2.43 -19.34
CA ARG A 54 0.86 -3.42 -18.28
C ARG A 54 -0.50 -3.63 -17.60
N PRO A 55 -1.07 -4.85 -17.56
CA PRO A 55 -2.32 -5.05 -16.86
C PRO A 55 -2.15 -4.43 -15.48
N GLU A 56 -3.13 -3.63 -15.07
CA GLU A 56 -3.16 -3.04 -13.74
C GLU A 56 -2.89 -4.20 -12.78
N LYS A 57 -1.81 -4.09 -12.00
CA LYS A 57 -1.36 -5.20 -11.16
C LYS A 57 -2.57 -5.52 -10.28
N GLU A 58 -3.22 -6.67 -10.51
CA GLU A 58 -4.32 -7.10 -9.67
C GLU A 58 -3.79 -7.01 -8.23
N PRO A 59 -4.51 -6.36 -7.30
CA PRO A 59 -4.05 -6.26 -5.93
C PRO A 59 -3.84 -7.70 -5.46
N GLU A 60 -2.58 -8.10 -5.30
CA GLU A 60 -2.17 -9.47 -4.98
C GLU A 60 -2.73 -9.91 -3.60
N HIS A 61 -3.43 -9.03 -2.89
CA HIS A 61 -3.86 -9.17 -1.51
C HIS A 61 -5.40 -9.02 -1.45
N SER A 62 -6.08 -10.05 -1.98
CA SER A 62 -7.54 -10.19 -1.99
C SER A 62 -8.06 -10.56 -0.59
N GLY A 63 -8.40 -9.55 0.21
CA GLY A 63 -9.08 -9.72 1.49
C GLY A 63 -9.93 -8.51 1.84
N PRO A 64 -10.90 -8.64 2.77
CA PRO A 64 -11.70 -7.52 3.22
C PRO A 64 -10.79 -6.44 3.82
N LEU A 65 -11.20 -5.19 3.64
CA LEU A 65 -10.47 -4.05 4.19
C LEU A 65 -10.69 -3.96 5.69
N PHE A 66 -9.71 -3.45 6.42
CA PHE A 66 -9.87 -3.22 7.86
C PHE A 66 -11.04 -2.28 8.17
N PHE A 67 -11.29 -1.29 7.31
CA PHE A 67 -12.45 -0.40 7.43
C PHE A 67 -13.77 -1.17 7.52
N GLU A 68 -13.98 -2.14 6.62
CA GLU A 68 -15.21 -2.95 6.58
C GLU A 68 -15.37 -3.78 7.85
N LEU A 69 -14.28 -4.37 8.34
CA LEU A 69 -14.30 -5.12 9.60
C LEU A 69 -14.61 -4.24 10.81
N SER A 70 -14.02 -3.05 10.87
CA SER A 70 -14.23 -2.11 11.96
C SER A 70 -15.68 -1.62 12.03
N LYS A 71 -16.29 -1.39 10.86
CA LYS A 71 -17.69 -1.04 10.73
C LYS A 71 -18.58 -2.17 11.24
N ALA A 72 -18.39 -3.38 10.70
CA ALA A 72 -19.14 -4.57 11.11
C ALA A 72 -19.00 -4.86 12.61
N TYR A 73 -17.81 -4.66 13.18
CA TYR A 73 -17.56 -4.81 14.62
C TYR A 73 -18.38 -3.81 15.45
N SER A 74 -18.36 -2.54 15.05
CA SER A 74 -19.05 -1.47 15.77
C SER A 74 -20.58 -1.59 15.72
N GLU A 75 -21.13 -2.17 14.66
CA GLU A 75 -22.58 -2.33 14.47
C GLU A 75 -23.14 -3.56 15.19
N SER A 76 -22.36 -4.62 15.32
CA SER A 76 -22.87 -5.93 15.75
C SER A 76 -22.46 -6.33 17.17
N LYS A 77 -21.39 -5.76 17.72
CA LYS A 77 -20.97 -6.04 19.08
C LYS A 77 -21.78 -5.16 20.05
N PRO A 78 -22.38 -5.74 21.10
CA PRO A 78 -23.08 -4.95 22.11
C PRO A 78 -22.07 -4.09 22.88
N PHE A 79 -22.23 -2.79 22.81
CA PHE A 79 -21.45 -1.80 23.55
C PHE A 79 -22.35 -0.97 24.45
N ASN A 80 -21.77 -0.41 25.51
CA ASN A 80 -22.34 0.77 26.15
C ASN A 80 -22.16 1.98 25.22
N ASP A 81 -23.12 2.89 25.15
CA ASP A 81 -23.15 4.01 24.22
C ASP A 81 -21.87 4.86 24.30
N ASN A 82 -21.45 5.23 25.52
CA ASN A 82 -20.21 5.99 25.73
C ASN A 82 -18.97 5.23 25.24
N SER A 83 -18.91 3.92 25.47
CA SER A 83 -17.79 3.10 25.00
C SER A 83 -17.75 3.01 23.47
N LEU A 84 -18.91 2.96 22.82
CA LEU A 84 -19.03 2.95 21.37
C LEU A 84 -18.60 4.29 20.76
N GLU A 85 -19.03 5.41 21.33
CA GLU A 85 -18.61 6.74 20.88
C GLU A 85 -17.09 6.91 20.99
N GLN A 86 -16.52 6.55 22.14
CA GLN A 86 -15.07 6.61 22.35
C GLN A 86 -14.30 5.73 21.37
N LEU A 87 -14.85 4.54 21.02
CA LEU A 87 -14.27 3.68 19.99
C LEU A 87 -14.34 4.35 18.60
N LYS A 88 -15.49 4.91 18.21
CA LYS A 88 -15.67 5.59 16.92
C LYS A 88 -14.73 6.80 16.77
N ILE A 89 -14.54 7.58 17.82
CA ILE A 89 -13.60 8.71 17.84
C ILE A 89 -12.17 8.21 17.58
N ARG A 90 -11.71 7.18 18.30
CA ARG A 90 -10.35 6.65 18.10
C ARG A 90 -10.16 6.00 16.73
N LEU A 91 -11.18 5.28 16.25
CA LEU A 91 -11.17 4.68 14.93
C LEU A 91 -11.02 5.73 13.85
N SER A 92 -11.89 6.74 13.84
CA SER A 92 -11.89 7.79 12.81
C SER A 92 -10.66 8.70 12.87
N ALA A 93 -10.19 9.06 14.07
CA ALA A 93 -9.10 10.01 14.23
C ALA A 93 -7.73 9.45 13.83
N ASN A 94 -7.42 8.20 14.24
CA ASN A 94 -6.05 7.69 14.18
C ASN A 94 -5.93 6.33 13.48
N ILE A 95 -6.82 5.38 13.80
CA ILE A 95 -6.67 3.98 13.36
C ILE A 95 -7.04 3.83 11.89
N LEU A 96 -8.20 4.33 11.46
CA LEU A 96 -8.69 4.20 10.08
C LEU A 96 -7.85 4.97 9.05
N PRO A 97 -7.34 6.18 9.33
CA PRO A 97 -6.41 6.86 8.41
C PRO A 97 -5.15 6.04 8.10
N PHE A 98 -4.73 5.15 8.99
CA PHE A 98 -3.57 4.30 8.78
C PHE A 98 -3.93 2.89 8.29
N PHE A 99 -4.80 2.17 9.01
CA PHE A 99 -5.11 0.77 8.72
C PHE A 99 -6.31 0.59 7.79
N GLY A 100 -7.18 1.58 7.65
CA GLY A 100 -8.51 1.41 7.02
C GLY A 100 -8.46 0.92 5.57
N HIS A 101 -7.46 1.36 4.81
CA HIS A 101 -7.25 1.00 3.40
C HIS A 101 -6.42 -0.28 3.22
N LEU A 102 -5.87 -0.84 4.31
CA LEU A 102 -5.07 -2.05 4.23
C LEU A 102 -5.99 -3.28 4.21
N PRO A 103 -5.78 -4.22 3.29
CA PRO A 103 -6.32 -5.57 3.40
C PRO A 103 -5.87 -6.20 4.71
N VAL A 104 -6.75 -6.97 5.32
CA VAL A 104 -6.49 -7.52 6.65
C VAL A 104 -5.29 -8.47 6.69
N LEU A 105 -5.01 -9.14 5.57
CA LEU A 105 -3.84 -10.01 5.42
C LEU A 105 -2.51 -9.25 5.42
N GLU A 106 -2.52 -7.96 5.09
CA GLU A 106 -1.33 -7.12 5.11
C GLU A 106 -1.03 -6.55 6.50
N ILE A 107 -1.99 -6.64 7.44
CA ILE A 107 -1.85 -6.16 8.81
C ILE A 107 -0.97 -7.14 9.59
N THR A 108 0.33 -6.98 9.41
CA THR A 108 1.39 -7.76 10.04
C THR A 108 2.02 -6.98 11.20
N GLU A 109 2.85 -7.65 12.00
CA GLU A 109 3.62 -7.01 13.07
C GLU A 109 4.46 -5.81 12.57
N ALA A 110 5.00 -5.92 11.36
CA ALA A 110 5.77 -4.83 10.75
C ALA A 110 4.92 -3.58 10.49
N THR A 111 3.67 -3.74 10.07
CA THR A 111 2.73 -2.60 9.89
C THR A 111 2.34 -1.98 11.23
N ALA A 112 2.20 -2.79 12.29
CA ALA A 112 1.96 -2.29 13.63
C ALA A 112 3.17 -1.50 14.16
N ASP A 113 4.40 -1.97 13.92
CA ASP A 113 5.60 -1.24 14.28
C ASP A 113 5.73 0.09 13.52
N GLN A 114 5.35 0.12 12.23
CA GLN A 114 5.28 1.36 11.45
C GLN A 114 4.28 2.35 12.05
N TYR A 115 3.10 1.86 12.45
CA TYR A 115 2.10 2.68 13.13
C TYR A 115 2.66 3.26 14.44
N VAL A 116 3.26 2.43 15.29
CA VAL A 116 3.87 2.86 16.55
C VAL A 116 4.92 3.94 16.30
N LYS A 117 5.85 3.73 15.35
CA LYS A 117 6.88 4.71 14.99
C LYS A 117 6.28 6.04 14.54
N LYS A 118 5.25 6.00 13.68
CA LYS A 118 4.53 7.21 13.23
C LYS A 118 3.93 7.96 14.42
N ARG A 119 3.22 7.27 15.32
CA ARG A 119 2.56 7.91 16.47
C ARG A 119 3.55 8.46 17.51
N ILE A 120 4.69 7.80 17.69
CA ILE A 120 5.78 8.34 18.53
C ILE A 120 6.32 9.63 17.91
N ALA A 121 6.52 9.67 16.59
CA ALA A 121 6.96 10.87 15.88
C ALA A 121 5.93 12.02 15.98
N ASP A 122 4.63 11.69 16.02
CA ASP A 122 3.55 12.65 16.29
C ASP A 122 3.51 13.15 17.76
N GLY A 123 4.41 12.65 18.63
CA GLY A 123 4.49 13.03 20.05
C GLY A 123 3.44 12.36 20.96
N VAL A 124 2.82 11.27 20.50
CA VAL A 124 1.74 10.60 21.23
C VAL A 124 2.31 9.65 22.29
N LYS A 125 1.72 9.69 23.50
CA LYS A 125 2.15 8.82 24.60
C LYS A 125 1.92 7.35 24.28
N PHE A 126 2.85 6.50 24.71
CA PHE A 126 2.77 5.04 24.53
C PHE A 126 1.48 4.41 25.04
N SER A 127 0.92 4.89 26.17
CA SER A 127 -0.35 4.37 26.70
C SER A 127 -1.52 4.60 25.76
N THR A 128 -1.52 5.72 25.03
CA THR A 128 -2.52 6.04 24.00
C THR A 128 -2.36 5.13 22.80
N ILE A 129 -1.13 4.96 22.30
CA ILE A 129 -0.81 4.07 21.18
C ILE A 129 -1.20 2.61 21.52
N ALA A 130 -0.88 2.16 22.74
CA ALA A 130 -1.22 0.82 23.20
C ALA A 130 -2.74 0.61 23.20
N ARG A 131 -3.52 1.60 23.65
CA ARG A 131 -4.99 1.53 23.66
C ARG A 131 -5.58 1.47 22.24
N GLU A 132 -5.04 2.25 21.31
CA GLU A 132 -5.42 2.20 19.90
C GLU A 132 -5.15 0.80 19.30
N LEU A 133 -3.98 0.22 19.58
CA LEU A 133 -3.64 -1.13 19.14
C LEU A 133 -4.48 -2.22 19.82
N THR A 134 -4.94 -2.00 21.06
CA THR A 134 -5.89 -2.90 21.72
C THR A 134 -7.21 -2.95 20.96
N ASP A 135 -7.70 -1.82 20.45
CA ASP A 135 -8.93 -1.79 19.65
C ASP A 135 -8.75 -2.58 18.33
N VAL A 136 -7.62 -2.40 17.64
CA VAL A 136 -7.26 -3.19 16.44
C VAL A 136 -7.23 -4.69 16.76
N LYS A 137 -6.56 -5.06 17.86
CA LYS A 137 -6.51 -6.44 18.35
C LYS A 137 -7.84 -6.99 18.84
N ALA A 138 -8.85 -6.16 19.09
CA ALA A 138 -10.17 -6.63 19.45
C ALA A 138 -11.03 -6.88 18.20
N ILE A 139 -10.83 -6.10 17.14
CA ILE A 139 -11.55 -6.21 15.87
C ILE A 139 -11.10 -7.46 15.10
N LEU A 140 -9.79 -7.70 14.98
CA LEU A 140 -9.26 -8.80 14.15
C LEU A 140 -9.69 -10.20 14.64
N PRO A 141 -9.55 -10.58 15.93
CA PRO A 141 -10.06 -11.86 16.41
C PRO A 141 -11.58 -11.99 16.28
N TRP A 142 -12.32 -10.91 16.52
CA TRP A 142 -13.77 -10.93 16.39
C TRP A 142 -14.20 -11.26 14.95
N SER A 143 -13.53 -10.68 13.96
CA SER A 143 -13.76 -10.99 12.54
C SER A 143 -13.33 -12.41 12.19
N ALA A 144 -12.24 -12.91 12.77
CA ALA A 144 -11.78 -14.28 12.59
C ALA A 144 -12.77 -15.31 13.18
N THR A 145 -13.35 -15.04 14.35
CA THR A 145 -14.37 -15.92 14.97
C THR A 145 -15.61 -16.06 14.09
N ARG A 146 -15.97 -15.02 13.34
CA ARG A 146 -17.10 -15.04 12.40
C ARG A 146 -16.74 -15.60 11.03
N LYS A 147 -15.53 -16.15 10.85
CA LYS A 147 -14.99 -16.67 9.59
C LYS A 147 -15.01 -15.66 8.44
N ILE A 148 -14.98 -14.37 8.76
CA ILE A 148 -14.89 -13.29 7.75
C ILE A 148 -13.45 -13.21 7.21
N ILE A 149 -12.47 -13.55 8.05
CA ILE A 149 -11.05 -13.60 7.72
C ILE A 149 -10.39 -14.88 8.25
N PRO A 150 -9.22 -15.29 7.70
CA PRO A 150 -8.36 -16.31 8.29
C PRO A 150 -7.87 -15.94 9.71
N PRO A 151 -7.23 -16.87 10.45
CA PRO A 151 -6.77 -16.63 11.82
C PRO A 151 -5.93 -15.34 11.96
N ASN A 152 -6.20 -14.58 13.03
CA ASN A 152 -5.67 -13.23 13.23
C ASN A 152 -4.12 -13.15 13.15
N PRO A 153 -3.56 -12.36 12.21
CA PRO A 153 -2.11 -12.19 12.06
C PRO A 153 -1.44 -11.41 13.22
N LEU A 154 -2.19 -10.64 14.02
CA LEU A 154 -1.66 -9.89 15.18
C LEU A 154 -1.90 -10.57 16.53
N LYS A 155 -2.29 -11.86 16.54
CA LYS A 155 -2.64 -12.57 17.78
C LYS A 155 -1.51 -12.55 18.81
N ASP A 156 -0.28 -12.71 18.37
CA ASP A 156 0.90 -12.83 19.24
C ASP A 156 1.72 -11.53 19.34
N TYR A 157 1.30 -10.47 18.63
CA TYR A 157 2.02 -9.21 18.63
C TYR A 157 2.12 -8.65 20.05
N LYS A 158 3.33 -8.39 20.53
CA LYS A 158 3.57 -7.66 21.78
C LYS A 158 4.20 -6.33 21.42
N VAL A 159 3.63 -5.24 21.95
CA VAL A 159 4.23 -3.91 21.80
C VAL A 159 5.61 -3.98 22.45
N LYS A 160 6.66 -3.98 21.65
CA LYS A 160 8.03 -3.97 22.17
C LYS A 160 8.27 -2.57 22.71
N LEU A 161 8.49 -2.47 24.02
CA LEU A 161 9.05 -1.27 24.62
C LEU A 161 10.43 -1.06 23.99
N PHE A 162 10.54 -0.10 23.08
CA PHE A 162 11.85 0.44 22.73
C PHE A 162 12.30 1.31 23.90
N ALA A 163 12.84 0.66 24.93
CA ALA A 163 13.70 1.30 25.92
C ALA A 163 15.09 1.47 25.28
N ALA A 164 15.21 2.39 24.32
CA ALA A 164 16.49 2.84 23.80
C ALA A 164 16.31 4.20 23.13
N SER A 165 17.20 5.14 23.48
CA SER A 165 17.47 6.42 22.80
C SER A 165 16.94 7.74 23.40
N ILE A 166 16.50 7.82 24.67
CA ILE A 166 16.34 9.15 25.34
C ILE A 166 17.56 9.52 26.22
N GLU A 167 18.45 8.59 26.54
CA GLU A 167 19.68 8.87 27.29
C GLU A 167 20.89 9.04 26.36
N THR A 168 21.08 10.22 25.76
CA THR A 168 22.42 10.69 25.28
C THR A 168 22.49 12.16 24.87
N SER A 169 21.55 13.02 25.29
CA SER A 169 21.62 14.47 25.01
C SER A 169 21.61 15.34 26.27
N ASN A 170 22.21 14.87 27.37
CA ASN A 170 22.42 15.74 28.52
C ASN A 170 23.69 15.36 29.29
N THR A 171 24.84 15.56 28.65
CA THR A 171 26.12 15.63 29.37
C THR A 171 27.01 16.68 28.72
N LYS A 172 27.13 17.80 29.43
CA LYS A 172 28.08 18.93 29.30
C LYS A 172 27.83 19.96 28.20
#